data_AF-A0A7J5Y8U5-F1
#
_entry.id   AF-A0A7J5Y8U5-F1
#
_cell.length_a   1.000
_cell.length_b   1.000
_cell.length_c   1.000
_cell.angle_alpha   90.00
_cell.angle_beta   90.00
_cell.angle_gamma   90.00
#
_symmetry.space_group_name_H-M   'P 1'
#
loop_
_entity.id
_entity.type
_entity.pdbx_description
1 polymer ?
#
loop_
_entity_poly.entity_id
_entity_poly.type
_entity_poly.pdbx_seq_one_letter_code
_entity_poly.pdbx_strand_id
1 'polypeptide(L)'
;MLLRRVLHIGGLTLKHSRSIHHSPAWRSPLIPIVVEQTGRGERAYDIYSRLLRERIICLMGPIDDNVASVVIAQLLFLQSESNNKPIHMYINSPGGVVTAGLAIYDTMQYILNPISTWCVGQAASMGSLLLAAGTAGMRHSLPNARIMLHQPSGGARRDRYMSPVEAQDFGIIDRVLVHPPQAGQDEPELVQKEPAASPPPHAECAASEQPLPGTPSSHKPEP
;
A
#
# COMPACT_ATOMS: atom_id res chain seq x y z
N MET A 1 -37.89 -24.56 39.52
CA MET A 1 -36.89 -23.85 40.36
C MET A 1 -35.56 -23.93 39.64
N LEU A 2 -35.15 -22.84 38.98
CA LEU A 2 -34.04 -21.96 39.42
C LEU A 2 -32.75 -22.77 39.68
N LEU A 3 -31.65 -22.57 38.97
CA LEU A 3 -30.97 -21.28 38.90
C LEU A 3 -30.03 -21.18 37.68
N ARG A 4 -30.15 -20.05 36.97
CA ARG A 4 -29.21 -19.50 36.00
C ARG A 4 -27.87 -19.19 36.68
N ARG A 5 -26.74 -19.46 36.02
CA ARG A 5 -25.59 -18.55 36.05
C ARG A 5 -25.13 -18.25 34.63
N VAL A 6 -25.59 -17.09 34.19
CA VAL A 6 -25.11 -16.33 33.05
C VAL A 6 -23.74 -15.79 33.43
N LEU A 7 -22.70 -16.13 32.68
CA LEU A 7 -21.52 -15.27 32.56
C LEU A 7 -21.70 -14.48 31.27
N HIS A 8 -21.76 -13.16 31.39
CA HIS A 8 -21.80 -12.23 30.28
C HIS A 8 -20.60 -11.28 30.38
N ILE A 9 -19.92 -11.17 29.24
CA ILE A 9 -19.29 -9.97 28.71
C ILE A 9 -17.96 -9.54 29.34
N GLY A 10 -16.88 -10.04 28.73
CA GLY A 10 -15.65 -9.29 28.51
C GLY A 10 -15.37 -9.30 27.00
N GLY A 11 -16.04 -8.42 26.26
CA GLY A 11 -15.90 -8.31 24.81
C GLY A 11 -14.57 -7.69 24.42
N LEU A 12 -13.52 -8.51 24.32
CA LEU A 12 -12.43 -8.24 23.38
C LEU A 12 -12.67 -9.12 22.15
N THR A 13 -13.37 -8.57 21.15
CA THR A 13 -13.30 -9.12 19.80
C THR A 13 -11.88 -8.90 19.28
N LEU A 14 -10.96 -9.83 19.58
CA LEU A 14 -9.75 -9.98 18.78
C LEU A 14 -10.23 -10.31 17.36
N LYS A 15 -10.24 -9.30 16.48
CA LYS A 15 -10.23 -9.52 15.04
C LYS A 15 -8.95 -10.32 14.75
N HIS A 16 -9.07 -11.65 14.77
CA HIS A 16 -8.07 -12.55 14.25
C HIS A 16 -8.02 -12.31 12.74
N SER A 17 -7.24 -11.32 12.32
CA SER A 17 -6.71 -11.27 10.97
C SER A 17 -5.79 -12.47 10.85
N ARG A 18 -6.33 -13.60 10.36
CA ARG A 18 -5.54 -14.80 10.07
C ARG A 18 -4.72 -14.50 8.81
N SER A 19 -3.61 -13.78 8.97
CA SER A 19 -2.56 -13.76 7.95
C SER A 19 -1.85 -15.10 7.98
N ILE A 20 -2.20 -15.97 7.05
CA ILE A 20 -1.75 -17.38 6.99
C ILE A 20 -0.30 -17.48 6.46
N HIS A 21 0.31 -16.36 6.05
CA HIS A 21 1.61 -16.34 5.39
C HIS A 21 2.46 -15.13 5.81
N HIS A 22 2.86 -15.06 7.08
CA HIS A 22 3.97 -14.20 7.49
C HIS A 22 5.21 -15.06 7.68
N SER A 23 6.10 -15.07 6.69
CA SER A 23 7.48 -15.51 6.94
C SER A 23 8.15 -14.42 7.78
N PRO A 24 8.82 -14.75 8.89
CA PRO A 24 9.51 -13.75 9.71
C PRO A 24 10.50 -12.97 8.85
N ALA A 25 10.67 -11.67 9.15
CA ALA A 25 11.68 -10.83 8.52
C ALA A 25 13.05 -11.51 8.66
N TRP A 26 13.60 -11.97 7.55
CA TRP A 26 14.89 -12.65 7.53
C TRP A 26 15.94 -11.64 7.99
N ARG A 27 16.59 -11.89 9.13
CA ARG A 27 17.81 -11.16 9.51
C ARG A 27 18.80 -11.31 8.36
N SER A 28 19.14 -10.22 7.69
CA SER A 28 19.93 -10.23 6.45
C SER A 28 21.09 -11.24 6.56
N PRO A 29 21.00 -12.42 5.91
CA PRO A 29 22.14 -13.31 5.86
C PRO A 29 23.19 -12.62 4.98
N LEU A 30 24.46 -12.77 5.34
CA LEU A 30 25.56 -12.27 4.52
C LEU A 30 25.34 -12.70 3.07
N ILE A 31 25.20 -11.73 2.16
CA ILE A 31 25.00 -12.02 0.74
C ILE A 31 26.33 -12.57 0.20
N PRO A 32 26.34 -13.79 -0.38
CA PRO A 32 27.56 -14.37 -0.91
C PRO A 32 28.18 -13.49 -2.01
N ILE A 33 29.50 -13.41 -1.99
CA ILE A 33 30.30 -12.73 -3.02
C ILE A 33 30.85 -13.76 -3.99
N VAL A 34 30.71 -13.45 -5.29
CA VAL A 34 31.26 -14.21 -6.40
C VAL A 34 32.41 -13.40 -7.01
N VAL A 35 33.57 -14.04 -7.16
CA VAL A 35 34.74 -13.43 -7.80
C VAL A 35 34.85 -13.96 -9.24
N GLU A 36 34.87 -13.04 -10.20
CA GLU A 36 35.02 -13.35 -11.62
C GLU A 36 36.38 -12.85 -12.11
N GLN A 37 37.16 -13.75 -12.70
CA GLN A 37 38.40 -13.38 -13.37
C GLN A 37 38.06 -12.86 -14.77
N THR A 38 38.33 -11.58 -15.01
CA THR A 38 38.25 -10.96 -16.33
C THR A 38 39.67 -10.82 -16.90
N GLY A 39 39.79 -10.64 -18.23
CA GLY A 39 41.10 -10.39 -18.86
C GLY A 39 41.82 -9.12 -18.36
N ARG A 40 41.17 -8.30 -17.52
CA ARG A 40 41.74 -7.08 -16.90
C ARG A 40 41.88 -7.21 -15.36
N GLY A 41 41.75 -8.42 -14.81
CA GLY A 41 41.86 -8.69 -13.37
C GLY A 41 40.58 -9.26 -12.75
N GLU A 42 40.57 -9.37 -11.42
CA GLU A 42 39.46 -9.94 -10.67
C GLU A 42 38.42 -8.86 -10.31
N ARG A 43 37.14 -9.20 -10.45
CA ARG A 43 36.02 -8.37 -9.96
C ARG A 43 35.14 -9.19 -9.04
N ALA A 44 34.83 -8.62 -7.88
CA ALA A 44 33.93 -9.20 -6.90
C ALA A 44 32.52 -8.59 -7.05
N TYR A 45 31.51 -9.45 -7.10
CA TYR A 45 30.10 -9.08 -7.17
C TYR A 45 29.34 -9.81 -6.08
N ASP A 46 28.33 -9.19 -5.48
CA ASP A 46 27.34 -9.99 -4.77
C ASP A 46 26.53 -10.85 -5.75
N ILE A 47 25.90 -11.92 -5.25
CA ILE A 47 25.19 -12.87 -6.10
C ILE A 47 24.05 -12.22 -6.92
N TYR A 48 23.36 -11.21 -6.39
CA TYR A 48 22.29 -10.52 -7.12
C TYR A 48 22.86 -9.59 -8.20
N SER A 49 23.95 -8.87 -7.91
CA SER A 49 24.66 -8.09 -8.93
C SER A 49 25.19 -8.97 -10.06
N ARG A 50 25.68 -10.18 -9.74
CA ARG A 50 26.12 -11.12 -10.78
C ARG A 50 24.96 -11.59 -11.65
N LEU A 51 23.79 -11.85 -11.06
CA LEU A 51 22.56 -12.22 -11.79
C LEU A 51 22.01 -11.06 -12.63
N LEU A 52 22.06 -9.82 -12.13
CA LEU A 52 21.62 -8.64 -12.86
C LEU A 52 22.40 -8.47 -14.17
N ARG A 53 23.70 -8.82 -14.18
CA ARG A 53 24.51 -8.81 -15.40
C ARG A 53 24.05 -9.84 -16.44
N GLU A 54 23.42 -10.94 -16.00
CA GLU A 54 22.70 -11.90 -16.86
C GLU A 54 21.24 -11.48 -17.15
N ARG A 55 20.88 -10.23 -16.83
CA ARG A 55 19.55 -9.63 -17.01
C ARG A 55 18.45 -10.30 -16.18
N ILE A 56 18.82 -10.82 -15.01
CA ILE A 56 17.90 -11.45 -14.05
C ILE A 56 17.62 -10.48 -12.89
N ILE A 57 16.33 -10.18 -12.69
CA ILE A 57 15.81 -9.39 -11.57
C ILE A 57 15.07 -10.32 -10.60
N CYS A 58 15.36 -10.20 -9.31
CA CYS A 58 14.75 -11.00 -8.25
C CYS A 58 13.74 -10.18 -7.44
N LEU A 59 12.43 -10.41 -7.66
CA LEU A 59 11.35 -9.84 -6.86
C LEU A 59 10.95 -10.82 -5.75
N MET A 60 11.59 -10.68 -4.59
CA MET A 60 11.48 -11.63 -3.48
C MET A 60 10.91 -10.94 -2.23
N GLY A 61 9.91 -11.55 -1.61
CA GLY A 61 9.29 -11.04 -0.38
C GLY A 61 8.20 -9.99 -0.63
N PRO A 62 7.75 -9.28 0.43
CA PRO A 62 6.70 -8.28 0.34
C PRO A 62 7.06 -7.12 -0.59
N ILE A 63 6.09 -6.63 -1.36
CA ILE A 63 6.26 -5.49 -2.26
C ILE A 63 5.98 -4.20 -1.48
N ASP A 64 6.97 -3.33 -1.36
CA ASP A 64 6.85 -1.98 -0.82
C ASP A 64 7.58 -0.97 -1.74
N ASP A 65 7.56 0.31 -1.37
CA ASP A 65 8.14 1.38 -2.18
C ASP A 65 9.67 1.22 -2.34
N ASN A 66 10.37 0.64 -1.36
CA ASN A 66 11.81 0.39 -1.44
C ASN A 66 12.11 -0.71 -2.46
N VAL A 67 11.38 -1.83 -2.39
CA VAL A 67 11.50 -2.94 -3.35
C VAL A 67 11.15 -2.46 -4.75
N ALA A 68 10.08 -1.69 -4.91
CA ALA A 68 9.67 -1.15 -6.20
C ALA A 68 10.72 -0.20 -6.78
N SER A 69 11.28 0.71 -5.97
CA SER A 69 12.34 1.63 -6.41
C SER A 69 13.55 0.87 -6.98
N VAL A 70 14.00 -0.18 -6.27
CA VAL A 70 15.14 -1.00 -6.71
C VAL A 70 14.82 -1.76 -8.00
N VAL A 71 13.64 -2.37 -8.12
CA VAL A 71 13.23 -3.12 -9.32
C VAL A 71 13.09 -2.20 -10.53
N ILE A 72 12.49 -1.02 -10.37
CA ILE A 72 12.34 -0.01 -11.43
C ILE A 72 13.72 0.46 -11.90
N ALA A 73 14.63 0.77 -10.97
CA ALA A 73 15.99 1.15 -11.31
C ALA A 73 16.72 0.06 -12.12
N GLN A 74 16.56 -1.22 -11.73
CA GLN A 74 17.14 -2.35 -12.46
C GLN A 74 16.54 -2.52 -13.86
N LEU A 75 15.22 -2.38 -14.01
CA LEU A 75 14.54 -2.46 -15.32
C LEU A 75 15.05 -1.37 -16.28
N LEU A 76 15.12 -0.13 -15.81
CA LEU A 76 15.62 1.01 -16.60
C LEU A 76 17.09 0.84 -16.97
N PHE A 77 17.92 0.37 -16.03
CA PHE A 77 19.33 0.05 -16.27
C PHE A 77 19.49 -1.03 -17.35
N LEU A 78 18.74 -2.13 -17.26
CA LEU A 78 18.80 -3.20 -18.25
C LEU A 78 18.32 -2.77 -19.63
N GLN A 79 17.33 -1.86 -19.69
CA GLN A 79 16.90 -1.24 -20.94
C GLN A 79 18.00 -0.36 -21.54
N SER A 80 18.69 0.46 -20.74
CA SER A 80 19.78 1.31 -21.25
C SER A 80 20.95 0.50 -21.78
N GLU A 81 21.24 -0.66 -21.19
CA GLU A 81 22.29 -1.58 -21.68
C GLU A 81 21.90 -2.24 -23.01
N SER A 82 20.63 -2.59 -23.18
CA SER A 82 20.08 -3.09 -24.43
C SER A 82 18.56 -3.10 -24.35
N ASN A 83 17.88 -2.45 -25.30
CA ASN A 83 16.42 -2.34 -25.35
C ASN A 83 15.71 -3.51 -26.06
N ASN A 84 16.45 -4.45 -26.66
CA ASN A 84 15.90 -5.60 -27.39
C ASN A 84 16.11 -6.94 -26.66
N LYS A 85 17.16 -7.05 -25.83
CA LYS A 85 17.46 -8.29 -25.12
C LYS A 85 16.40 -8.59 -24.04
N PRO A 86 15.91 -9.83 -23.90
CA PRO A 86 14.96 -10.20 -22.87
C PRO A 86 15.45 -9.87 -21.46
N ILE A 87 14.52 -9.58 -20.56
CA ILE A 87 14.75 -9.43 -19.12
C ILE A 87 14.00 -10.54 -18.41
N HIS A 88 14.64 -11.20 -17.45
CA HIS A 88 14.04 -12.28 -16.67
C HIS A 88 13.70 -11.78 -15.27
N MET A 89 12.42 -11.83 -14.90
CA MET A 89 11.94 -11.45 -13.57
C MET A 89 11.48 -12.68 -12.80
N TYR A 90 12.23 -13.05 -11.77
CA TYR A 90 11.88 -14.14 -10.86
C TYR A 90 11.04 -13.60 -9.71
N ILE A 91 9.88 -14.20 -9.47
CA ILE A 91 8.86 -13.72 -8.53
C ILE A 91 8.60 -14.78 -7.47
N ASN A 92 8.91 -14.43 -6.22
CA ASN A 92 8.49 -15.15 -5.02
C ASN A 92 7.95 -14.15 -3.99
N SER A 93 6.70 -13.73 -4.15
CA SER A 93 6.11 -12.64 -3.38
C SER A 93 4.72 -12.97 -2.86
N PRO A 94 4.42 -12.69 -1.58
CA PRO A 94 3.06 -12.72 -1.04
C PRO A 94 2.21 -11.53 -1.51
N GLY A 95 2.77 -10.61 -2.31
CA GLY A 95 2.16 -9.34 -2.66
C GLY A 95 2.63 -8.20 -1.76
N GLY A 96 1.87 -7.10 -1.71
CA GLY A 96 2.24 -5.95 -0.90
C GLY A 96 1.44 -4.70 -1.28
N VAL A 97 2.10 -3.54 -1.16
CA VAL A 97 1.52 -2.22 -1.45
C VAL A 97 1.12 -2.14 -2.92
N VAL A 98 -0.15 -1.82 -3.16
CA VAL A 98 -0.72 -1.77 -4.52
C VAL A 98 -0.03 -0.71 -5.38
N THR A 99 0.20 0.49 -4.86
CA THR A 99 0.86 1.59 -5.59
C THR A 99 2.29 1.24 -5.98
N ALA A 100 3.06 0.64 -5.06
CA ALA A 100 4.41 0.15 -5.34
C ALA A 100 4.41 -0.92 -6.45
N GLY A 101 3.48 -1.88 -6.38
CA GLY A 101 3.34 -2.89 -7.42
C GLY A 101 2.89 -2.32 -8.77
N LEU A 102 2.01 -1.31 -8.79
CA LEU A 102 1.60 -0.64 -10.03
C LEU A 102 2.75 0.15 -10.67
N ALA A 103 3.63 0.78 -9.87
CA ALA A 103 4.81 1.44 -10.39
C ALA A 103 5.76 0.46 -11.11
N ILE A 104 5.93 -0.76 -10.57
CA ILE A 104 6.67 -1.84 -11.26
C ILE A 104 5.93 -2.25 -12.54
N TYR A 105 4.62 -2.47 -12.44
CA TYR A 105 3.78 -2.88 -13.57
C TYR A 105 3.87 -1.91 -14.76
N ASP A 106 3.68 -0.61 -14.51
CA ASP A 106 3.74 0.40 -15.56
C ASP A 106 5.15 0.47 -16.18
N THR A 107 6.20 0.33 -15.36
CA THR A 107 7.58 0.27 -15.87
C THR A 107 7.79 -0.96 -16.75
N MET A 108 7.21 -2.12 -16.38
CA MET A 108 7.28 -3.35 -17.20
C MET A 108 6.63 -3.16 -18.57
N GLN A 109 5.52 -2.43 -18.65
CA GLN A 109 4.84 -2.15 -19.93
C GLN A 109 5.51 -1.02 -20.71
N TYR A 110 6.17 -0.09 -20.02
CA TYR A 110 6.79 1.08 -20.61
C TYR A 110 8.09 0.75 -21.35
N ILE A 111 8.90 -0.16 -20.81
CA ILE A 111 10.17 -0.51 -21.43
C ILE A 111 9.98 -1.38 -22.68
N LEU A 112 10.89 -1.24 -23.65
CA LEU A 112 10.80 -1.94 -24.94
C LEU A 112 11.16 -3.43 -24.85
N ASN A 113 11.89 -3.81 -23.82
CA ASN A 113 12.40 -5.16 -23.66
C ASN A 113 11.28 -6.17 -23.43
N PRO A 114 11.32 -7.37 -24.04
CA PRO A 114 10.44 -8.45 -23.64
C PRO A 114 10.80 -8.93 -22.23
N ILE A 115 9.80 -9.01 -21.34
CA ILE A 115 9.97 -9.40 -19.95
C ILE A 115 9.40 -10.80 -19.75
N SER A 116 10.29 -11.74 -19.41
CA SER A 116 9.95 -13.10 -19.05
C SER A 116 9.78 -13.22 -17.54
N THR A 117 8.59 -13.62 -17.08
CA THR A 117 8.27 -13.73 -15.66
C THR A 117 8.30 -15.19 -15.20
N TRP A 118 8.86 -15.45 -14.02
CA TRP A 118 9.06 -16.80 -13.49
C TRP A 118 8.55 -16.90 -12.05
N CYS A 119 7.44 -17.60 -11.84
CA CYS A 119 6.93 -17.87 -10.50
C CYS A 119 7.72 -18.99 -9.83
N VAL A 120 8.34 -18.67 -8.69
CA VAL A 120 9.08 -19.62 -7.84
C VAL A 120 8.51 -19.54 -6.43
N GLY A 121 7.97 -20.66 -5.93
CA GLY A 121 7.33 -20.68 -4.62
C GLY A 121 5.91 -20.10 -4.65
N GLN A 122 5.77 -18.77 -4.66
CA GLN A 122 4.45 -18.14 -4.76
C GLN A 122 4.43 -16.79 -5.50
N ALA A 123 3.32 -16.53 -6.17
CA ALA A 123 2.95 -15.20 -6.65
C ALA A 123 1.51 -14.92 -6.20
N ALA A 124 1.37 -14.11 -5.15
CA ALA A 124 0.08 -13.77 -4.56
C ALA A 124 -0.20 -12.26 -4.68
N SER A 125 -1.48 -11.89 -4.81
CA SER A 125 -1.92 -10.48 -4.85
C SER A 125 -1.15 -9.69 -5.92
N MET A 126 -0.52 -8.56 -5.60
CA MET A 126 0.33 -7.82 -6.54
C MET A 126 1.45 -8.65 -7.18
N GLY A 127 1.98 -9.68 -6.51
CA GLY A 127 2.95 -10.60 -7.11
C GLY A 127 2.35 -11.41 -8.27
N SER A 128 1.07 -11.81 -8.16
CA SER A 128 0.36 -12.51 -9.25
C SER A 128 0.03 -11.60 -10.43
N LEU A 129 -0.25 -10.32 -10.17
CA LEU A 129 -0.45 -9.30 -11.20
C LEU A 129 0.84 -9.10 -12.00
N LEU A 130 1.97 -8.91 -11.32
CA LEU A 130 3.27 -8.75 -11.98
C LEU A 130 3.69 -10.00 -12.76
N LEU A 131 3.40 -11.19 -12.24
CA LEU A 131 3.60 -12.44 -12.98
C LEU A 131 2.80 -12.44 -14.30
N ALA A 132 1.53 -12.06 -14.25
CA ALA A 132 0.65 -12.01 -15.42
C ALA A 132 1.01 -10.92 -16.44
N ALA A 133 1.69 -9.86 -15.98
CA ALA A 133 2.12 -8.70 -16.76
C ALA A 133 3.35 -8.94 -17.65
N GLY A 134 4.01 -10.10 -17.52
CA GLY A 134 5.09 -10.49 -18.42
C GLY A 134 4.63 -10.57 -19.88
N THR A 135 5.58 -10.48 -20.81
CA THR A 135 5.32 -10.55 -22.25
C THR A 135 4.54 -11.82 -22.61
N ALA A 136 3.56 -11.70 -23.51
CA ALA A 136 2.75 -12.82 -23.95
C ALA A 136 3.63 -13.98 -24.46
N GLY A 137 3.36 -15.19 -23.98
CA GLY A 137 4.17 -16.39 -24.27
C GLY A 137 5.41 -16.58 -23.39
N MET A 138 5.77 -15.61 -22.54
CA MET A 138 6.99 -15.63 -21.69
C MET A 138 6.69 -15.62 -20.19
N ARG A 139 5.52 -16.12 -19.78
CA ARG A 139 5.06 -16.15 -18.38
C ARG A 139 5.11 -17.59 -17.89
N HIS A 140 6.01 -17.87 -16.96
CA HIS A 140 6.37 -19.22 -16.52
C HIS A 140 6.10 -19.42 -15.03
N SER A 141 5.86 -20.66 -14.63
CA SER A 141 5.68 -21.06 -13.24
C SER A 141 6.35 -22.42 -13.03
N LEU A 142 7.04 -22.59 -11.90
CA LEU A 142 7.52 -23.91 -11.52
C LEU A 142 6.36 -24.82 -11.09
N PRO A 143 6.50 -26.17 -11.19
CA PRO A 143 5.40 -27.12 -10.98
C PRO A 143 4.73 -27.06 -9.60
N ASN A 144 5.48 -26.67 -8.56
CA ASN A 144 5.00 -26.60 -7.18
C ASN A 144 4.70 -25.17 -6.72
N ALA A 145 4.78 -24.18 -7.62
CA ALA A 145 4.50 -22.81 -7.26
C ALA A 145 2.98 -22.58 -7.17
N ARG A 146 2.58 -21.64 -6.30
CA ARG A 146 1.17 -21.28 -6.10
C ARG A 146 0.89 -19.85 -6.56
N ILE A 147 -0.25 -19.66 -7.22
CA ILE A 147 -0.73 -18.34 -7.66
C ILE A 147 -2.02 -18.05 -6.92
N MET A 148 -2.13 -16.86 -6.31
CA MET A 148 -3.32 -16.46 -5.56
C MET A 148 -3.72 -15.04 -5.93
N LEU A 149 -4.95 -14.88 -6.41
CA LEU A 149 -5.56 -13.59 -6.69
C LEU A 149 -6.60 -13.31 -5.59
N HIS A 150 -6.69 -12.05 -5.18
CA HIS A 150 -7.78 -11.57 -4.34
C HIS A 150 -8.00 -10.09 -4.59
N GLN A 151 -9.20 -9.60 -4.28
CA GLN A 151 -9.50 -8.18 -4.33
C GLN A 151 -8.55 -7.40 -3.38
N PRO A 152 -8.15 -6.16 -3.72
CA PRO A 152 -7.33 -5.33 -2.85
C PRO A 152 -7.98 -5.18 -1.47
N SER A 153 -7.22 -5.50 -0.43
CA SER A 153 -7.65 -5.27 0.96
C SER A 153 -6.98 -4.02 1.48
N GLY A 154 -7.77 -2.99 1.76
CA GLY A 154 -7.28 -1.75 2.36
C GLY A 154 -8.02 -1.48 3.67
N GLY A 155 -7.26 -1.21 4.73
CA GLY A 155 -7.81 -0.59 5.93
C GLY A 155 -8.15 0.85 5.63
N ALA A 156 -9.37 1.09 5.14
CA ALA A 156 -9.98 2.39 5.27
C ALA A 156 -10.06 2.74 6.77
N ARG A 157 -9.40 3.79 7.24
CA ARG A 157 -10.03 5.13 7.30
C ARG A 157 -9.99 5.83 5.94
N ARG A 158 -10.66 5.24 4.96
CA ARG A 158 -10.71 5.63 3.54
C ARG A 158 -12.07 5.34 2.94
N ASP A 159 -13.12 5.67 3.68
CA ASP A 159 -14.23 6.33 3.01
C ASP A 159 -14.18 7.79 3.51
N ARG A 160 -13.36 8.63 2.86
CA ARG A 160 -13.68 10.06 2.87
C ARG A 160 -14.63 10.23 1.70
N TYR A 161 -15.89 9.90 1.93
CA TYR A 161 -16.95 10.32 1.03
C TYR A 161 -16.84 11.84 0.94
N MET A 162 -16.54 12.32 -0.26
CA MET A 162 -16.53 13.73 -0.58
C MET A 162 -17.82 14.00 -1.33
N SER A 163 -18.51 15.07 -0.94
CA SER A 163 -19.48 15.70 -1.82
C SER A 163 -18.79 16.18 -3.11
N PRO A 164 -19.53 16.35 -4.22
CA PRO A 164 -18.97 16.90 -5.45
C PRO A 164 -18.26 18.25 -5.24
N VAL A 165 -18.74 19.08 -4.29
CA VAL A 165 -18.11 20.35 -3.93
C VAL A 165 -16.76 20.16 -3.24
N GLU A 166 -16.65 19.20 -2.33
CA GLU A 166 -15.37 18.87 -1.69
C GLU A 166 -14.35 18.26 -2.67
N ALA A 167 -14.83 17.50 -3.66
CA ALA A 167 -13.98 16.99 -4.74
C ALA A 167 -13.49 18.10 -5.67
N GLN A 168 -14.31 19.13 -5.88
CA GLN A 168 -13.93 20.33 -6.64
C GLN A 168 -12.86 21.16 -5.89
N ASP A 169 -13.06 21.38 -4.59
CA ASP A 169 -12.10 22.12 -3.75
C ASP A 169 -10.76 21.35 -3.58
N PHE A 170 -10.76 20.02 -3.69
CA PHE A 170 -9.55 19.20 -3.69
C PHE A 170 -8.84 19.15 -5.06
N GLY A 171 -9.44 19.72 -6.11
CA GLY A 171 -8.89 19.75 -7.47
C GLY A 171 -9.02 18.42 -8.22
N ILE A 172 -9.93 17.55 -7.81
CA ILE A 172 -10.22 16.28 -8.51
C ILE A 172 -11.14 16.50 -9.70
N ILE A 173 -12.07 17.47 -9.59
CA ILE A 173 -13.01 17.84 -10.64
C ILE A 173 -13.10 19.37 -10.74
N ASP A 174 -13.37 19.91 -11.93
CA ASP A 174 -13.36 21.36 -12.14
C ASP A 174 -14.72 22.02 -11.89
N ARG A 175 -15.83 21.29 -12.13
CA ARG A 175 -17.20 21.83 -12.06
C ARG A 175 -18.22 20.77 -11.62
N VAL A 176 -19.22 21.19 -10.85
CA VAL A 176 -20.39 20.38 -10.44
C VAL A 176 -21.63 20.91 -11.16
N LEU A 177 -22.22 20.11 -12.05
CA LEU A 177 -23.32 20.49 -12.93
C LEU A 177 -24.70 20.19 -12.30
N VAL A 178 -25.70 21.03 -12.55
CA VAL A 178 -27.10 20.84 -12.09
C VAL A 178 -27.99 20.26 -13.19
N HIS A 179 -27.86 20.79 -14.41
CA HIS A 179 -28.57 20.33 -15.61
C HIS A 179 -27.65 20.28 -16.83
N PRO A 180 -27.89 19.38 -17.79
CA PRO A 180 -27.29 19.49 -19.11
C PRO A 180 -27.74 20.80 -19.79
N PRO A 181 -27.00 21.30 -20.81
CA PRO A 181 -27.36 22.53 -21.52
C PRO A 181 -28.80 22.48 -22.03
N GLN A 182 -29.63 23.45 -21.63
CA GLN A 182 -31.02 23.54 -22.04
C GLN A 182 -31.12 24.14 -23.45
N ALA A 183 -32.16 23.79 -24.21
CA ALA A 183 -32.31 24.25 -25.59
C ALA A 183 -32.29 25.79 -25.67
N GLY A 184 -31.23 26.33 -26.29
CA GLY A 184 -31.00 27.77 -26.42
C GLY A 184 -29.98 28.38 -25.46
N GLN A 185 -29.28 27.58 -24.65
CA GLN A 185 -28.19 28.01 -23.78
C GLN A 185 -26.94 27.16 -24.05
N ASP A 186 -25.81 27.82 -24.34
CA ASP A 186 -24.56 27.13 -24.71
C ASP A 186 -23.77 26.61 -23.50
N GLU A 187 -24.00 27.16 -22.29
CA GLU A 187 -23.26 26.82 -21.07
C GLU A 187 -24.16 26.11 -20.03
N PRO A 188 -23.64 25.09 -19.31
CA PRO A 188 -24.38 24.36 -18.29
C PRO A 188 -24.47 25.14 -16.97
N GLU A 189 -25.60 24.98 -16.28
CA GLU A 189 -25.84 25.59 -14.97
C GLU A 189 -25.06 24.87 -13.85
N LEU A 190 -24.38 25.65 -12.99
CA LEU A 190 -23.47 25.16 -11.94
C LEU A 190 -24.05 25.33 -10.54
N VAL A 191 -23.63 24.47 -9.61
CA VAL A 191 -23.97 24.60 -8.17
C VAL A 191 -23.35 25.88 -7.59
N GLN A 192 -24.17 26.73 -6.95
CA GLN A 192 -23.72 27.94 -6.26
C GLN A 192 -23.17 27.61 -4.86
N LYS A 193 -21.97 28.10 -4.51
CA LYS A 193 -21.30 27.85 -3.23
C LYS A 193 -21.86 28.76 -2.13
N GLU A 194 -22.39 28.20 -1.03
CA GLU A 194 -22.69 29.00 0.17
C GLU A 194 -21.38 29.50 0.83
N PRO A 195 -21.34 30.73 1.37
CA PRO A 195 -20.14 31.25 2.01
C PRO A 195 -19.80 30.48 3.28
N ALA A 196 -18.53 30.12 3.44
CA ALA A 196 -18.03 29.34 4.57
C ALA A 196 -18.35 30.03 5.91
N ALA A 197 -19.03 29.31 6.81
CA ALA A 197 -19.30 29.79 8.16
C ALA A 197 -17.99 29.99 8.94
N SER A 198 -17.89 31.11 9.66
CA SER A 198 -16.75 31.45 10.51
C SER A 198 -16.53 30.41 11.63
N PRO A 199 -15.28 30.20 12.08
CA PRO A 199 -15.00 29.22 13.14
C PRO A 199 -15.65 29.66 14.46
N PRO A 200 -16.13 28.72 15.29
CA PRO A 200 -16.75 29.06 16.57
C PRO A 200 -15.68 29.60 17.54
N PRO A 201 -16.03 30.53 18.46
CA PRO A 201 -15.09 31.06 19.43
C PRO A 201 -14.67 29.97 20.42
N HIS A 202 -13.40 30.01 20.83
CA HIS A 202 -12.81 29.11 21.81
C HIS A 202 -13.62 29.11 23.12
N ALA A 203 -14.13 27.96 23.52
CA ALA A 203 -14.73 27.76 24.84
C ALA A 203 -13.62 27.66 25.90
N GLU A 204 -13.59 28.61 26.83
CA GLU A 204 -12.79 28.55 28.05
C GLU A 204 -13.13 27.28 28.85
N CYS A 205 -12.09 26.58 29.27
CA CYS A 205 -12.17 25.37 30.07
C CYS A 205 -12.49 25.74 31.53
N ALA A 206 -13.76 25.65 31.92
CA ALA A 206 -14.17 25.77 33.33
C ALA A 206 -14.04 24.42 34.02
N ALA A 207 -13.02 24.28 34.89
CA ALA A 207 -12.89 23.17 35.82
C ALA A 207 -14.05 23.21 36.83
N SER A 208 -14.78 22.11 36.96
CA SER A 208 -15.79 21.93 38.01
C SER A 208 -15.19 21.14 39.17
N GLU A 209 -14.88 21.84 40.28
CA GLU A 209 -14.65 21.21 41.57
C GLU A 209 -15.99 20.73 42.15
N GLN A 210 -16.09 19.45 42.49
CA GLN A 210 -17.23 18.91 43.24
C GLN A 210 -17.03 19.14 44.74
N PRO A 211 -18.06 19.56 45.52
CA PRO A 211 -17.98 19.57 46.97
C PRO A 211 -18.48 18.25 47.59
N LEU A 212 -17.74 17.72 48.55
CA LEU A 212 -18.12 16.59 49.42
C LEU A 212 -19.09 17.04 50.54
N PRO A 213 -19.92 16.13 51.10
CA PRO A 213 -20.98 16.51 52.03
C PRO A 213 -20.54 16.55 53.51
N GLY A 214 -20.76 17.70 54.15
CA GLY A 214 -21.31 17.90 55.50
C GLY A 214 -20.58 17.41 56.75
N THR A 215 -20.28 18.34 57.68
CA THR A 215 -20.61 18.29 59.13
C THR A 215 -20.37 19.67 59.78
N PRO A 216 -21.01 19.99 60.94
CA PRO A 216 -21.54 21.33 61.22
C PRO A 216 -20.61 22.26 62.02
N SER A 217 -20.85 23.56 61.82
CA SER A 217 -20.21 24.70 62.48
C SER A 217 -20.47 24.76 63.99
N SER A 218 -19.40 24.83 64.80
CA SER A 218 -19.45 25.27 66.19
C SER A 218 -19.15 26.77 66.26
N HIS A 219 -20.17 27.54 66.61
CA HIS A 219 -20.10 28.97 66.89
C HIS A 219 -19.64 29.20 68.34
N LYS A 220 -18.61 30.03 68.55
CA LYS A 220 -18.53 31.07 69.59
C LYS A 220 -17.22 31.86 69.48
N PRO A 221 -17.26 33.19 69.50
CA PRO A 221 -16.22 33.99 70.12
C PRO A 221 -16.77 34.61 71.41
N GLU A 222 -15.96 34.64 72.47
CA GLU A 222 -16.08 35.63 73.55
C GLU A 222 -14.93 35.43 74.56
N PRO A 223 -14.55 36.45 75.33
CA PRO A 223 -14.73 37.90 75.15
C PRO A 223 -13.45 38.65 74.76
#